data_AF-A0A7K7BIC4-F1
#
_entry.id   AF-A0A7K7BIC4-F1
#
_cell.length_a   1.000
_cell.length_b   1.000
_cell.length_c   1.000
_cell.angle_alpha   90.00
_cell.angle_beta   90.00
_cell.angle_gamma   90.00
#
_symmetry.space_group_name_H-M   'P 1'
#
loop_
_entity.id
_entity.type
_entity.pdbx_description
1 polymer ?
#
loop_
_entity_poly.entity_id
_entity_poly.type
_entity_poly.pdbx_seq_one_letter_code
_entity_poly.pdbx_strand_id
1 'polypeptide(L)'
;AAPLRRHVDTLSDLLEALEATNATAGRAGGAAEVARALAGGGTPLRRAVLGIPRDVAPESLGTLAPPQRALLAELLHPKVAERGVLLAPDGSSVAVAPLLAGLEVGLKRAAGAPVVSPDPLYAVTVAEVLATSYVVAVANGSRATLGRHGCWDDVEEPQVFTLAGPSWALPDALANGALDGVLLGARLAAEPAPLGALLRGYYGYGAAGERAPSSYRRGRFGNVTTTEKLEEEVVATLRLLRALPATRHLLEDLGDEEVAEVARRATRDFMDVYVECPPVVPRCMWGARPYRGTPSALEPPLASVYIHHTHEPGAPCRSFAACAGAMRAMQRFHQDVRGWDDIGYRCHHVGDNKVPFPGGWSRW
;
A
#
# COMPACT_ATOMS: atom_id res chain seq x y z
N ALA A 1 7.08 -22.92 17.03
CA ALA A 1 7.06 -22.72 15.57
C ALA A 1 7.62 -21.34 15.27
N ALA A 2 8.42 -21.19 14.22
CA ALA A 2 8.87 -19.86 13.78
C ALA A 2 7.66 -19.01 13.38
N PRO A 3 7.68 -17.69 13.62
CA PRO A 3 6.58 -16.83 13.21
C PRO A 3 6.49 -16.76 11.68
N LEU A 4 5.28 -16.59 11.15
CA LEU A 4 5.06 -16.45 9.71
C LEU A 4 5.62 -15.11 9.24
N ARG A 5 6.28 -15.09 8.08
CA ARG A 5 6.82 -13.87 7.49
C ARG A 5 5.66 -12.97 7.02
N ARG A 6 5.77 -11.66 7.24
CA ARG A 6 4.79 -10.68 6.76
C ARG A 6 5.06 -10.26 5.30
N HIS A 7 5.10 -11.24 4.41
CA HIS A 7 5.18 -11.00 2.97
C HIS A 7 3.82 -11.14 2.30
N VAL A 8 3.65 -10.45 1.17
CA VAL A 8 2.46 -10.62 0.32
C VAL A 8 2.32 -12.06 -0.20
N ASP A 9 3.43 -12.76 -0.42
CA ASP A 9 3.41 -14.18 -0.81
C ASP A 9 2.72 -15.06 0.24
N THR A 10 2.90 -14.74 1.54
CA THR A 10 2.19 -15.42 2.62
C THR A 10 0.69 -15.21 2.53
N LEU A 11 0.22 -14.01 2.21
CA LEU A 11 -1.21 -13.77 1.97
C LEU A 11 -1.71 -14.56 0.75
N SER A 12 -0.93 -14.60 -0.34
CA SER A 12 -1.25 -15.40 -1.53
C SER A 12 -1.43 -16.89 -1.18
N ASP A 13 -0.52 -17.46 -0.40
CA ASP A 13 -0.60 -18.86 0.06
C ASP A 13 -1.83 -19.13 0.94
N LEU A 14 -2.15 -18.19 1.84
CA LEU A 14 -3.34 -18.29 2.68
C LEU A 14 -4.62 -18.28 1.84
N LEU A 15 -4.69 -17.41 0.84
CA LEU A 15 -5.84 -17.31 -0.05
C LEU A 15 -6.02 -18.59 -0.88
N GLU A 16 -4.94 -19.15 -1.44
CA GLU A 16 -5.04 -20.41 -2.20
C GLU A 16 -5.49 -21.59 -1.34
N ALA A 17 -4.99 -21.68 -0.10
CA ALA A 17 -5.42 -22.71 0.83
C ALA A 17 -6.92 -22.61 1.14
N LEU A 18 -7.44 -21.39 1.33
CA LEU A 18 -8.87 -21.16 1.55
C LEU A 18 -9.70 -21.47 0.29
N GLU A 19 -9.24 -21.06 -0.89
CA GLU A 19 -9.91 -21.29 -2.16
C GLU A 19 -9.99 -22.79 -2.51
N ALA A 20 -8.91 -23.56 -2.29
CA ALA A 20 -8.88 -25.01 -2.50
C ALA A 20 -9.86 -25.75 -1.56
N THR A 21 -10.02 -25.26 -0.34
CA THR A 21 -10.96 -25.81 0.64
C THR A 21 -12.42 -25.58 0.22
N ASN A 22 -12.74 -24.38 -0.28
CA ASN A 22 -14.09 -24.07 -0.73
C ASN A 22 -14.48 -24.85 -2.00
N ALA A 23 -13.54 -25.06 -2.92
CA ALA A 23 -13.75 -25.87 -4.11
C ALA A 23 -14.10 -27.34 -3.77
N THR A 24 -13.43 -27.91 -2.76
CA THR A 24 -13.67 -29.30 -2.31
C THR A 24 -14.97 -29.46 -1.52
N ALA A 25 -15.42 -28.42 -0.81
CA ALA A 25 -16.65 -28.45 -0.02
C ALA A 25 -17.95 -28.20 -0.82
N GLY A 26 -17.88 -27.98 -2.14
CA GLY A 26 -19.06 -27.72 -2.98
C GLY A 26 -19.83 -26.43 -2.61
N ARG A 27 -19.23 -25.54 -1.82
CA ARG A 27 -19.83 -24.25 -1.43
C ARG A 27 -19.66 -23.28 -2.58
N ALA A 28 -20.75 -22.64 -3.03
CA ALA A 28 -20.79 -21.70 -4.15
C ALA A 28 -20.06 -20.34 -3.92
N GLY A 29 -18.99 -20.32 -3.12
CA GLY A 29 -18.40 -19.11 -2.54
C GLY A 29 -16.89 -18.95 -2.65
N GLY A 30 -16.23 -19.67 -3.57
CA GLY A 30 -14.77 -19.84 -3.65
C GLY A 30 -13.92 -18.62 -3.25
N ALA A 31 -14.04 -17.52 -3.98
CA ALA A 31 -13.23 -16.30 -3.77
C ALA A 31 -14.02 -15.13 -3.18
N ALA A 32 -15.31 -14.99 -3.50
CA ALA A 32 -16.12 -13.82 -3.09
C ALA A 32 -16.58 -13.91 -1.64
N GLU A 33 -16.90 -15.11 -1.16
CA GLU A 33 -17.17 -15.31 0.27
C GLU A 33 -15.88 -15.23 1.06
N VAL A 34 -14.74 -15.72 0.54
CA VAL A 34 -13.43 -15.52 1.16
C VAL A 34 -13.07 -14.04 1.21
N ALA A 35 -13.12 -13.30 0.10
CA ALA A 35 -12.86 -11.86 0.11
C ALA A 35 -13.78 -11.09 1.08
N ARG A 36 -15.08 -11.40 1.11
CA ARG A 36 -16.04 -10.78 2.03
C ARG A 36 -15.81 -11.17 3.49
N ALA A 37 -15.53 -12.45 3.74
CA ALA A 37 -15.15 -13.00 5.04
C ALA A 37 -13.90 -12.33 5.58
N LEU A 38 -12.90 -12.14 4.70
CA LEU A 38 -11.64 -11.52 5.02
C LEU A 38 -11.75 -10.00 5.15
N ALA A 39 -12.54 -9.33 4.31
CA ALA A 39 -12.93 -7.93 4.50
C ALA A 39 -13.80 -7.70 5.77
N GLY A 40 -14.12 -8.79 6.49
CA GLY A 40 -15.09 -8.97 7.55
C GLY A 40 -14.84 -8.24 8.87
N GLY A 41 -14.61 -6.93 8.82
CA GLY A 41 -14.51 -6.03 9.97
C GLY A 41 -14.20 -4.60 9.51
N GLY A 42 -14.69 -4.28 8.32
CA GLY A 42 -14.51 -3.00 7.67
C GLY A 42 -15.08 -1.85 8.50
N THR A 43 -14.60 -0.67 8.18
CA THR A 43 -15.14 0.60 8.66
C THR A 43 -16.66 0.69 8.48
N PRO A 44 -17.34 1.62 9.18
CA PRO A 44 -18.76 1.90 8.93
C PRO A 44 -19.09 2.12 7.45
N LEU A 45 -18.21 2.79 6.71
CA LEU A 45 -18.36 3.02 5.27
C LEU A 45 -18.36 1.72 4.46
N ARG A 46 -17.38 0.83 4.70
CA ARG A 46 -17.33 -0.47 4.02
C ARG A 46 -18.56 -1.31 4.29
N ARG A 47 -19.06 -1.32 5.53
CA ARG A 47 -20.31 -2.02 5.85
C ARG A 47 -21.51 -1.42 5.12
N ALA A 48 -21.54 -0.10 4.92
CA ALA A 48 -22.59 0.56 4.18
C ALA A 48 -22.54 0.25 2.68
N VAL A 49 -21.33 0.24 2.08
CA VAL A 49 -21.13 0.05 0.63
C VAL A 49 -21.16 -1.43 0.24
N LEU A 50 -20.54 -2.30 1.04
CA LEU A 50 -20.39 -3.74 0.76
C LEU A 50 -21.47 -4.58 1.45
N GLY A 51 -22.23 -4.01 2.36
CA GLY A 51 -23.12 -4.75 3.24
C GLY A 51 -22.38 -5.34 4.45
N ILE A 52 -23.15 -5.90 5.38
CA ILE A 52 -22.59 -6.52 6.58
C ILE A 52 -21.95 -7.86 6.16
N PRO A 53 -20.67 -8.10 6.50
CA PRO A 53 -20.02 -9.38 6.28
C PRO A 53 -20.83 -10.50 6.96
N ARG A 54 -20.98 -11.64 6.29
CA ARG A 54 -21.49 -12.84 6.97
C ARG A 54 -20.38 -13.37 7.87
N ASP A 55 -20.73 -13.82 9.07
CA ASP A 55 -19.78 -14.51 9.94
C ASP A 55 -19.14 -15.68 9.19
N VAL A 56 -17.81 -15.68 9.12
CA VAL A 56 -17.07 -16.80 8.53
C VAL A 56 -17.29 -17.99 9.44
N ALA A 57 -17.87 -19.07 8.91
CA ALA A 57 -17.96 -20.30 9.67
C ALA A 57 -16.53 -20.69 10.11
N PRO A 58 -16.28 -20.97 11.41
CA PRO A 58 -14.96 -21.37 11.90
C PRO A 58 -14.36 -22.54 11.12
N GLU A 59 -15.21 -23.38 10.55
CA GLU A 59 -14.87 -24.53 9.70
C GLU A 59 -14.14 -24.15 8.39
N SER A 60 -14.50 -23.03 7.75
CA SER A 60 -13.81 -22.54 6.53
C SER A 60 -12.38 -22.06 6.80
N LEU A 61 -12.09 -21.64 8.04
CA LEU A 61 -10.73 -21.33 8.51
C LEU A 61 -10.04 -22.58 9.09
N GLY A 62 -10.73 -23.71 9.18
CA GLY A 62 -10.27 -24.95 9.80
C GLY A 62 -9.02 -25.54 9.14
N THR A 63 -8.86 -25.32 7.83
CA THR A 63 -7.72 -25.79 7.03
C THR A 63 -6.44 -24.99 7.25
N LEU A 64 -6.54 -23.76 7.73
CA LEU A 64 -5.38 -22.96 8.10
C LEU A 64 -4.82 -23.42 9.45
N ALA A 65 -3.50 -23.54 9.55
CA ALA A 65 -2.84 -23.79 10.82
C ALA A 65 -3.11 -22.64 11.82
N PRO A 66 -3.05 -22.87 13.15
CA PRO A 66 -3.31 -21.81 14.13
C PRO A 66 -2.51 -20.52 13.93
N PRO A 67 -1.20 -20.54 13.58
CA PRO A 67 -0.44 -19.33 13.29
C PRO A 67 -0.93 -18.58 12.04
N GLN A 68 -1.39 -19.32 11.02
CA GLN A 68 -1.93 -18.75 9.78
C GLN A 68 -3.25 -18.03 10.04
N ARG A 69 -4.14 -18.64 10.83
CA ARG A 69 -5.39 -17.99 11.27
C ARG A 69 -5.12 -16.73 12.08
N ALA A 70 -4.15 -16.78 12.99
CA ALA A 70 -3.80 -15.63 13.83
C ALA A 70 -3.26 -14.45 13.00
N LEU A 71 -2.34 -14.72 12.06
CA LEU A 71 -1.81 -13.71 11.16
C LEU A 71 -2.94 -13.12 10.30
N LEU A 72 -3.78 -13.96 9.71
CA LEU A 72 -4.89 -13.50 8.88
C LEU A 72 -5.83 -12.60 9.68
N ALA A 73 -6.28 -13.04 10.87
CA ALA A 73 -7.13 -12.21 11.73
C ALA A 73 -6.49 -10.85 12.07
N GLU A 74 -5.18 -10.82 12.33
CA GLU A 74 -4.46 -9.58 12.61
C GLU A 74 -4.34 -8.66 11.38
N LEU A 75 -4.15 -9.20 10.18
CA LEU A 75 -4.09 -8.42 8.94
C LEU A 75 -5.44 -7.76 8.59
N LEU A 76 -6.54 -8.43 8.93
CA LEU A 76 -7.89 -7.99 8.62
C LEU A 76 -8.47 -7.04 9.65
N HIS A 77 -8.16 -7.28 10.93
CA HIS A 77 -8.61 -6.46 12.06
C HIS A 77 -7.41 -5.98 12.86
N PRO A 78 -6.54 -5.17 12.24
CA PRO A 78 -5.36 -4.69 12.91
C PRO A 78 -5.77 -3.74 14.03
N LYS A 79 -5.28 -4.00 15.25
CA LYS A 79 -5.51 -3.09 16.40
C LYS A 79 -4.87 -1.72 16.20
N VAL A 80 -3.80 -1.68 15.41
CA VAL A 80 -3.06 -0.48 14.99
C VAL A 80 -2.65 -0.64 13.53
N ALA A 81 -2.57 0.47 12.79
CA ALA A 81 -2.31 0.44 11.34
C ALA A 81 -1.09 -0.41 10.95
N GLU A 82 -0.05 -0.40 11.78
CA GLU A 82 1.19 -1.16 11.57
C GLU A 82 1.00 -2.68 11.42
N ARG A 83 -0.06 -3.24 12.01
CA ARG A 83 -0.30 -4.70 12.03
C ARG A 83 -1.02 -5.22 10.78
N GLY A 84 -1.61 -4.32 9.99
CA GLY A 84 -2.38 -4.64 8.78
C GLY A 84 -1.59 -4.57 7.48
N VAL A 85 -0.26 -4.62 7.56
CA VAL A 85 0.67 -4.33 6.46
C VAL A 85 1.50 -5.55 6.12
N LEU A 86 1.81 -5.72 4.84
CA LEU A 86 2.71 -6.75 4.31
C LEU A 86 3.78 -6.12 3.42
N LEU A 87 4.96 -6.74 3.40
CA LEU A 87 6.06 -6.38 2.50
C LEU A 87 5.90 -7.09 1.15
N ALA A 88 5.75 -6.31 0.09
CA ALA A 88 5.69 -6.81 -1.27
C ALA A 88 7.10 -7.07 -1.84
N PRO A 89 7.25 -8.01 -2.80
CA PRO A 89 8.55 -8.32 -3.41
C PRO A 89 9.21 -7.15 -4.14
N ASP A 90 8.43 -6.14 -4.56
CA ASP A 90 8.93 -4.90 -5.16
C ASP A 90 9.53 -3.91 -4.14
N GLY A 91 9.51 -4.25 -2.85
CA GLY A 91 10.02 -3.43 -1.75
C GLY A 91 9.02 -2.44 -1.19
N SER A 92 7.81 -2.39 -1.72
CA SER A 92 6.74 -1.57 -1.15
C SER A 92 6.10 -2.26 0.04
N SER A 93 5.60 -1.45 0.99
CA SER A 93 4.70 -1.94 2.04
C SER A 93 3.26 -1.72 1.59
N VAL A 94 2.35 -2.67 1.86
CA VAL A 94 0.97 -2.66 1.37
C VAL A 94 0.02 -2.99 2.51
N ALA A 95 -0.97 -2.11 2.75
CA ALA A 95 -2.06 -2.37 3.67
C ALA A 95 -3.08 -3.34 3.05
N VAL A 96 -3.37 -4.43 3.77
CA VAL A 96 -4.23 -5.51 3.28
C VAL A 96 -5.69 -5.10 3.22
N ALA A 97 -6.15 -4.29 4.18
CA ALA A 97 -7.55 -3.94 4.31
C ALA A 97 -8.16 -3.25 3.06
N PRO A 98 -7.60 -2.15 2.50
CA PRO A 98 -8.14 -1.56 1.28
C PRO A 98 -7.92 -2.44 0.04
N LEU A 99 -6.83 -3.21 -0.02
CA LEU A 99 -6.58 -4.16 -1.10
C LEU A 99 -7.74 -5.18 -1.20
N LEU A 100 -8.07 -5.86 -0.10
CA LEU A 100 -9.13 -6.87 -0.08
C LEU A 100 -10.52 -6.28 -0.32
N ALA A 101 -10.77 -5.05 0.15
CA ALA A 101 -12.03 -4.37 -0.11
C ALA A 101 -12.24 -4.12 -1.62
N GLY A 102 -11.18 -3.73 -2.34
CA GLY A 102 -11.22 -3.59 -3.80
C GLY A 102 -11.46 -4.92 -4.52
N LEU A 103 -10.83 -6.01 -4.08
CA LEU A 103 -11.08 -7.35 -4.61
C LEU A 103 -12.52 -7.80 -4.41
N GLU A 104 -13.11 -7.54 -3.24
CA GLU A 104 -14.52 -7.86 -2.97
C GLU A 104 -15.45 -7.11 -3.94
N VAL A 105 -15.19 -5.82 -4.19
CA VAL A 105 -15.96 -5.05 -5.18
C VAL A 105 -15.81 -5.66 -6.57
N GLY A 106 -14.59 -6.02 -6.96
CA GLY A 106 -14.31 -6.66 -8.24
C GLY A 106 -15.13 -7.93 -8.46
N LEU A 107 -15.14 -8.82 -7.46
CA LEU A 107 -15.93 -10.06 -7.51
C LEU A 107 -17.44 -9.81 -7.55
N LYS A 108 -17.93 -8.82 -6.78
CA LYS A 108 -19.35 -8.44 -6.84
C LYS A 108 -19.75 -7.94 -8.22
N ARG A 109 -18.91 -7.12 -8.86
CA ARG A 109 -19.14 -6.63 -10.22
C ARG A 109 -19.14 -7.75 -11.25
N ALA A 110 -18.20 -8.68 -11.15
CA ALA A 110 -18.18 -9.88 -11.98
C ALA A 110 -19.47 -10.71 -11.83
N ALA A 111 -20.07 -10.70 -10.63
CA ALA A 111 -21.37 -11.32 -10.35
C ALA A 111 -22.59 -10.46 -10.71
N GLY A 112 -22.41 -9.33 -11.41
CA GLY A 112 -23.50 -8.46 -11.90
C GLY A 112 -23.95 -7.37 -10.93
N ALA A 113 -23.19 -7.07 -9.86
CA ALA A 113 -23.52 -5.95 -8.98
C ALA A 113 -23.46 -4.62 -9.73
N PRO A 114 -24.45 -3.72 -9.54
CA PRO A 114 -24.51 -2.45 -10.25
C PRO A 114 -23.39 -1.49 -9.82
N VAL A 115 -22.99 -0.64 -10.75
CA VAL A 115 -22.20 0.56 -10.43
C VAL A 115 -23.16 1.62 -9.93
N VAL A 116 -22.98 2.06 -8.68
CA VAL A 116 -23.75 3.13 -8.03
C VAL A 116 -22.81 4.29 -7.67
N SER A 117 -23.35 5.44 -7.30
CA SER A 117 -22.55 6.58 -6.81
C SER A 117 -22.64 6.69 -5.28
N PRO A 118 -21.51 6.85 -4.55
CA PRO A 118 -20.13 6.77 -5.05
C PRO A 118 -19.81 5.38 -5.62
N ASP A 119 -18.90 5.31 -6.58
CA ASP A 119 -18.42 4.05 -7.17
C ASP A 119 -17.89 3.17 -6.02
N PRO A 120 -18.48 1.98 -5.78
CA PRO A 120 -18.06 1.13 -4.66
C PRO A 120 -16.57 0.80 -4.64
N LEU A 121 -15.92 0.72 -5.81
CA LEU A 121 -14.51 0.39 -5.95
C LEU A 121 -13.65 1.52 -5.39
N TYR A 122 -13.97 2.78 -5.71
CA TYR A 122 -13.27 3.96 -5.19
C TYR A 122 -13.64 4.20 -3.73
N ALA A 123 -14.94 4.10 -3.42
CA ALA A 123 -15.50 4.39 -2.10
C ALA A 123 -14.83 3.59 -0.98
N VAL A 124 -14.52 2.30 -1.17
CA VAL A 124 -13.94 1.43 -0.13
C VAL A 124 -12.42 1.34 -0.15
N THR A 125 -11.79 2.00 -1.12
CA THR A 125 -10.33 1.97 -1.33
C THR A 125 -9.76 3.37 -1.16
N VAL A 126 -9.45 4.07 -2.24
CA VAL A 126 -8.75 5.35 -2.26
C VAL A 126 -9.60 6.48 -1.71
N ALA A 127 -10.90 6.53 -2.00
CA ALA A 127 -11.76 7.64 -1.57
C ALA A 127 -11.98 7.62 -0.05
N GLU A 128 -12.18 6.44 0.55
CA GLU A 128 -12.22 6.28 2.01
C GLU A 128 -10.92 6.74 2.67
N VAL A 129 -9.79 6.28 2.14
CA VAL A 129 -8.46 6.56 2.69
C VAL A 129 -8.19 8.07 2.68
N LEU A 130 -8.54 8.75 1.58
CA LEU A 130 -8.43 10.20 1.48
C LEU A 130 -9.42 10.92 2.40
N ALA A 131 -10.69 10.55 2.36
CA ALA A 131 -11.72 11.18 3.17
C ALA A 131 -11.38 11.10 4.67
N THR A 132 -11.06 9.92 5.18
CA THR A 132 -10.77 9.72 6.61
C THR A 132 -9.48 10.39 7.05
N SER A 133 -8.41 10.35 6.25
CA SER A 133 -7.14 10.99 6.60
C SER A 133 -7.24 12.52 6.67
N TYR A 134 -8.01 13.12 5.75
CA TYR A 134 -8.17 14.56 5.70
C TYR A 134 -9.14 15.09 6.75
N VAL A 135 -10.20 14.35 7.07
CA VAL A 135 -11.11 14.69 8.19
C VAL A 135 -10.36 14.71 9.52
N VAL A 136 -9.51 13.71 9.78
CA VAL A 136 -8.66 13.67 10.98
C VAL A 136 -7.68 14.85 11.02
N ALA A 137 -7.14 15.25 9.88
CA ALA A 137 -6.23 16.40 9.84
C ALA A 137 -6.97 17.72 10.13
N VAL A 138 -8.14 17.93 9.52
CA VAL A 138 -8.99 19.12 9.76
C VAL A 138 -9.39 19.20 11.24
N ALA A 139 -9.86 18.09 11.82
CA ALA A 139 -10.23 18.04 13.24
C ALA A 139 -9.06 18.39 14.19
N ASN A 140 -7.83 18.08 13.79
CA ASN A 140 -6.62 18.40 14.55
C ASN A 140 -6.03 19.78 14.21
N GLY A 141 -6.75 20.64 13.48
CA GLY A 141 -6.28 21.95 13.03
C GLY A 141 -5.00 21.89 12.18
N SER A 142 -4.72 20.72 11.60
CA SER A 142 -3.48 20.39 10.91
C SER A 142 -3.71 20.25 9.42
N ARG A 143 -2.69 20.57 8.62
CA ARG A 143 -2.70 20.25 7.19
C ARG A 143 -2.37 18.79 7.03
N ALA A 144 -3.27 17.98 6.46
CA ALA A 144 -2.95 16.60 6.09
C ALA A 144 -1.67 16.58 5.23
N THR A 145 -0.77 15.65 5.51
CA THR A 145 0.45 15.41 4.75
C THR A 145 0.44 13.98 4.31
N LEU A 146 0.94 13.75 3.11
CA LEU A 146 1.06 12.44 2.52
C LEU A 146 2.49 11.92 2.73
N GLY A 147 2.71 10.64 2.45
CA GLY A 147 4.07 10.11 2.45
C GLY A 147 4.60 9.71 3.83
N ARG A 148 3.74 9.30 4.77
CA ARG A 148 4.21 8.74 6.04
C ARG A 148 4.84 7.37 5.76
N HIS A 149 6.16 7.37 5.61
CA HIS A 149 6.94 6.16 5.38
C HIS A 149 6.90 5.22 6.59
N GLY A 150 7.26 3.96 6.38
CA GLY A 150 7.49 3.00 7.45
C GLY A 150 8.67 2.09 7.15
N CYS A 151 9.12 1.41 8.19
CA CYS A 151 10.28 0.54 8.18
C CYS A 151 9.91 -0.83 8.72
N TRP A 152 10.47 -1.87 8.11
CA TRP A 152 10.48 -3.21 8.67
C TRP A 152 11.70 -3.40 9.56
N ASP A 153 11.56 -4.26 10.58
CA ASP A 153 12.66 -4.73 11.41
C ASP A 153 13.70 -5.51 10.60
N ASP A 154 13.22 -6.38 9.72
CA ASP A 154 14.02 -7.10 8.73
C ASP A 154 13.25 -7.16 7.40
N VAL A 155 13.93 -6.93 6.27
CA VAL A 155 13.27 -6.94 4.94
C VAL A 155 13.31 -8.29 4.24
N GLU A 156 14.15 -9.21 4.71
CA GLU A 156 14.21 -10.60 4.27
C GLU A 156 13.29 -11.49 5.12
N GLU A 157 13.14 -11.16 6.41
CA GLU A 157 12.25 -11.85 7.36
C GLU A 157 11.32 -10.88 8.13
N PRO A 158 10.44 -10.12 7.45
CA PRO A 158 9.64 -9.06 8.07
C PRO A 158 8.68 -9.58 9.14
N GLN A 159 8.78 -9.03 10.34
CA GLN A 159 7.88 -9.34 11.45
C GLN A 159 7.20 -8.10 12.03
N VAL A 160 7.90 -6.97 12.09
CA VAL A 160 7.42 -5.73 12.72
C VAL A 160 7.56 -4.56 11.74
N PHE A 161 6.42 -4.00 11.36
CA PHE A 161 6.38 -2.74 10.62
C PHE A 161 6.20 -1.58 11.59
N THR A 162 6.98 -0.52 11.43
CA THR A 162 6.91 0.68 12.26
C THR A 162 6.75 1.91 11.38
N LEU A 163 5.70 2.69 11.62
CA LEU A 163 5.49 3.94 10.90
C LEU A 163 6.37 5.07 11.46
N ALA A 164 7.02 5.80 10.57
CA ALA A 164 7.86 6.95 10.91
C ALA A 164 7.11 8.25 10.60
N GLY A 165 7.26 9.26 11.46
CA GLY A 165 6.62 10.57 11.28
C GLY A 165 5.24 10.68 11.95
N PRO A 166 4.56 11.83 11.76
CA PRO A 166 3.34 12.19 12.50
C PRO A 166 2.18 11.23 12.21
N SER A 167 1.39 10.92 13.24
CA SER A 167 0.27 9.95 13.17
C SER A 167 -0.88 10.37 12.25
N TRP A 168 -1.03 11.66 11.97
CA TRP A 168 -2.07 12.22 11.11
C TRP A 168 -1.72 12.20 9.61
N ALA A 169 -0.48 11.85 9.26
CA ALA A 169 -0.06 11.75 7.87
C ALA A 169 -0.46 10.41 7.25
N LEU A 170 -0.90 10.42 5.99
CA LEU A 170 -1.33 9.21 5.29
C LEU A 170 -0.15 8.22 5.15
N PRO A 171 -0.27 6.98 5.70
CA PRO A 171 0.75 5.95 5.51
C PRO A 171 0.89 5.53 4.05
N ASP A 172 2.12 5.41 3.56
CA ASP A 172 2.40 4.88 2.22
C ASP A 172 1.83 3.49 2.01
N ALA A 173 1.88 2.65 3.06
CA ALA A 173 1.29 1.32 3.01
C ALA A 173 -0.21 1.37 2.73
N LEU A 174 -0.91 2.34 3.33
CA LEU A 174 -2.34 2.51 3.14
C LEU A 174 -2.68 3.01 1.74
N ALA A 175 -1.91 3.99 1.23
CA ALA A 175 -2.02 4.47 -0.14
C ALA A 175 -1.77 3.34 -1.16
N ASN A 176 -0.67 2.59 -1.00
CA ASN A 176 -0.31 1.46 -1.85
C ASN A 176 -1.42 0.39 -1.90
N GLY A 177 -1.95 0.00 -0.73
CA GLY A 177 -3.06 -0.95 -0.66
C GLY A 177 -4.35 -0.44 -1.31
N ALA A 178 -4.63 0.86 -1.23
CA ALA A 178 -5.77 1.48 -1.90
C ALA A 178 -5.63 1.51 -3.42
N LEU A 179 -4.45 1.89 -3.93
CA LEU A 179 -4.13 1.85 -5.36
C LEU A 179 -4.30 0.42 -5.91
N ASP A 180 -3.70 -0.55 -5.23
CA ASP A 180 -3.75 -1.95 -5.65
C ASP A 180 -5.17 -2.52 -5.55
N GLY A 181 -5.96 -2.10 -4.55
CA GLY A 181 -7.37 -2.43 -4.43
C GLY A 181 -8.20 -1.97 -5.63
N VAL A 182 -8.00 -0.74 -6.12
CA VAL A 182 -8.66 -0.24 -7.35
C VAL A 182 -8.20 -1.04 -8.56
N LEU A 183 -6.89 -1.20 -8.75
CA LEU A 183 -6.31 -1.86 -9.92
C LEU A 183 -6.74 -3.32 -10.04
N LEU A 184 -6.61 -4.07 -8.95
CA LEU A 184 -6.93 -5.49 -8.93
C LEU A 184 -8.44 -5.73 -8.87
N GLY A 185 -9.20 -4.89 -8.18
CA GLY A 185 -10.66 -4.94 -8.22
C GLY A 185 -11.23 -4.71 -9.61
N ALA A 186 -10.71 -3.72 -10.35
CA ALA A 186 -11.08 -3.48 -11.74
C ALA A 186 -10.70 -4.65 -12.66
N ARG A 187 -9.49 -5.21 -12.49
CA ARG A 187 -9.03 -6.38 -13.26
C ARG A 187 -9.91 -7.61 -13.02
N LEU A 188 -10.32 -7.83 -11.79
CA LEU A 188 -11.11 -8.98 -11.38
C LEU A 188 -12.57 -8.86 -11.82
N ALA A 189 -13.11 -7.63 -11.89
CA ALA A 189 -14.42 -7.37 -12.48
C ALA A 189 -14.45 -7.70 -13.98
N ALA A 190 -13.37 -7.39 -14.71
CA ALA A 190 -13.27 -7.65 -16.15
C ALA A 190 -13.00 -9.11 -16.48
N GLU A 191 -12.12 -9.76 -15.72
CA GLU A 191 -11.72 -11.14 -15.96
C GLU A 191 -11.48 -11.84 -14.60
N PRO A 192 -12.50 -12.58 -14.12
CA PRO A 192 -12.46 -13.29 -12.85
C PRO A 192 -11.32 -14.31 -12.78
N ALA A 193 -10.63 -14.35 -11.64
CA ALA A 193 -9.53 -15.27 -11.37
C ALA A 193 -9.48 -15.65 -9.87
N PRO A 194 -8.86 -16.79 -9.51
CA PRO A 194 -8.53 -17.08 -8.12
C PRO A 194 -7.66 -15.97 -7.52
N LEU A 195 -7.96 -15.56 -6.29
CA LEU A 195 -7.31 -14.42 -5.62
C LEU A 195 -5.84 -14.70 -5.37
N GLY A 196 -5.48 -15.91 -4.93
CA GLY A 196 -4.08 -16.29 -4.73
C GLY A 196 -3.25 -16.16 -6.01
N ALA A 197 -3.77 -16.70 -7.11
CA ALA A 197 -3.15 -16.60 -8.43
C ALA A 197 -3.06 -15.14 -8.93
N LEU A 198 -4.10 -14.33 -8.70
CA LEU A 198 -4.10 -12.90 -9.03
C LEU A 198 -3.01 -12.15 -8.26
N LEU A 199 -2.89 -12.37 -6.95
CA LEU A 199 -1.87 -11.72 -6.13
C LEU A 199 -0.46 -12.17 -6.53
N ARG A 200 -0.23 -13.46 -6.78
CA ARG A 200 1.06 -13.96 -7.29
C ARG A 200 1.42 -13.32 -8.63
N GLY A 201 0.48 -13.22 -9.56
CA GLY A 201 0.73 -12.60 -10.85
C GLY A 201 1.05 -11.10 -10.74
N TYR A 202 0.47 -10.41 -9.76
CA TYR A 202 0.65 -8.97 -9.58
C TYR A 202 1.91 -8.59 -8.78
N TYR A 203 2.20 -9.31 -7.71
CA TYR A 203 3.32 -9.05 -6.80
C TYR A 203 4.56 -9.88 -7.10
N GLY A 204 4.39 -11.04 -7.75
CA GLY A 204 5.48 -11.92 -8.14
C GLY A 204 6.30 -11.34 -9.29
N TYR A 205 7.54 -11.84 -9.40
CA TYR A 205 8.41 -11.55 -10.52
C TYR A 205 7.92 -12.28 -11.78
N GLY A 206 7.94 -11.58 -12.91
CA GLY A 206 7.67 -12.18 -14.23
C GLY A 206 8.82 -13.09 -14.69
N ALA A 207 8.95 -13.27 -16.01
CA ALA A 207 10.10 -13.97 -16.59
C ALA A 207 11.44 -13.35 -16.11
N ALA A 208 12.52 -14.13 -16.16
CA ALA A 208 13.83 -13.73 -15.63
C ALA A 208 14.26 -12.33 -16.13
N GLY A 209 14.23 -11.34 -15.24
CA GLY A 209 14.59 -9.96 -15.53
C GLY A 209 13.44 -8.95 -15.56
N GLU A 210 12.19 -9.38 -15.48
CA GLU A 210 11.04 -8.47 -15.41
C GLU A 210 10.67 -8.12 -13.96
N ARG A 211 10.40 -6.84 -13.70
CA ARG A 211 9.86 -6.39 -12.41
C ARG A 211 8.41 -6.81 -12.25
N ALA A 212 7.99 -7.03 -11.01
CA ALA A 212 6.60 -7.32 -10.69
C ALA A 212 5.67 -6.21 -11.21
N PRO A 213 4.47 -6.54 -11.74
CA PRO A 213 3.46 -5.57 -12.16
C PRO A 213 3.16 -4.48 -11.11
N SER A 214 3.21 -4.86 -9.84
CA SER A 214 3.07 -3.99 -8.66
C SER A 214 4.07 -2.82 -8.62
N SER A 215 5.26 -2.95 -9.21
CA SER A 215 6.24 -1.86 -9.34
C SER A 215 5.73 -0.68 -10.18
N TYR A 216 4.70 -0.90 -11.01
CA TYR A 216 4.10 0.11 -11.90
C TYR A 216 2.75 0.63 -11.41
N ARG A 217 2.37 0.33 -10.15
CA ARG A 217 1.03 0.67 -9.60
C ARG A 217 0.64 2.14 -9.77
N ARG A 218 1.58 3.07 -9.53
CA ARG A 218 1.34 4.52 -9.58
C ARG A 218 0.90 4.97 -10.97
N GLY A 219 1.71 4.63 -11.99
CA GLY A 219 1.39 4.95 -13.38
C GLY A 219 0.15 4.20 -13.90
N ARG A 220 -0.05 2.94 -13.49
CA ARG A 220 -1.26 2.19 -13.86
C ARG A 220 -2.52 2.80 -13.26
N PHE A 221 -2.45 3.29 -12.02
CA PHE A 221 -3.56 3.99 -11.39
C PHE A 221 -3.87 5.31 -12.12
N GLY A 222 -2.84 6.08 -12.48
CA GLY A 222 -2.99 7.28 -13.31
C GLY A 222 -3.65 7.03 -14.68
N ASN A 223 -3.56 5.80 -15.22
CA ASN A 223 -4.22 5.44 -16.47
C ASN A 223 -5.71 5.05 -16.31
N VAL A 224 -6.20 4.79 -15.09
CA VAL A 224 -7.59 4.35 -14.85
C VAL A 224 -8.46 5.41 -14.17
N THR A 225 -7.86 6.51 -13.73
CA THR A 225 -8.56 7.62 -13.07
C THR A 225 -7.96 8.97 -13.47
N THR A 226 -8.74 10.03 -13.30
CA THR A 226 -8.25 11.42 -13.36
C THR A 226 -8.43 12.10 -12.01
N THR A 227 -7.82 13.28 -11.85
CA THR A 227 -7.99 14.12 -10.65
C THR A 227 -9.46 14.49 -10.45
N GLU A 228 -10.17 14.85 -11.51
CA GLU A 228 -11.59 15.27 -11.45
C GLU A 228 -12.47 14.11 -11.00
N LYS A 229 -12.30 12.93 -11.62
CA LYS A 229 -13.05 11.73 -11.23
C LYS A 229 -12.78 11.36 -9.78
N LEU A 230 -11.53 11.40 -9.33
CA LEU A 230 -11.20 11.05 -7.96
C LEU A 230 -11.76 12.08 -6.96
N GLU A 231 -11.78 13.37 -7.31
CA GLU A 231 -12.46 14.41 -6.52
C GLU A 231 -13.95 14.14 -6.37
N GLU A 232 -14.65 13.80 -7.45
CA GLU A 232 -16.08 13.43 -7.42
C GLU A 232 -16.35 12.26 -6.47
N GLU A 233 -15.53 11.21 -6.54
CA GLU A 233 -15.66 10.04 -5.67
C GLU A 233 -15.36 10.35 -4.20
N VAL A 234 -14.38 11.22 -3.92
CA VAL A 234 -14.06 11.66 -2.56
C VAL A 234 -15.19 12.52 -1.99
N VAL A 235 -15.75 13.44 -2.76
CA VAL A 235 -16.92 14.24 -2.35
C VAL A 235 -18.12 13.35 -2.04
N ALA A 236 -18.44 12.42 -2.94
CA ALA A 236 -19.54 11.49 -2.74
C ALA A 236 -19.32 10.58 -1.51
N THR A 237 -18.08 10.16 -1.26
CA THR A 237 -17.70 9.38 -0.08
C THR A 237 -17.82 10.18 1.21
N LEU A 238 -17.38 11.44 1.24
CA LEU A 238 -17.53 12.33 2.40
C LEU A 238 -19.02 12.57 2.73
N ARG A 239 -19.87 12.78 1.72
CA ARG A 239 -21.32 12.91 1.91
C ARG A 239 -21.92 11.62 2.50
N LEU A 240 -21.48 10.46 2.04
CA LEU A 240 -21.92 9.17 2.59
C LEU A 240 -21.48 9.00 4.05
N LEU A 241 -20.23 9.33 4.38
CA LEU A 241 -19.73 9.31 5.76
C LEU A 241 -20.53 10.26 6.69
N ARG A 242 -20.95 11.43 6.19
CA ARG A 242 -21.79 12.38 6.95
C ARG A 242 -23.20 11.83 7.22
N ALA A 243 -23.74 11.04 6.29
CA ALA A 243 -25.06 10.42 6.44
C ALA A 243 -25.06 9.26 7.47
N LEU A 244 -23.95 8.53 7.58
CA LEU A 244 -23.84 7.35 8.44
C LEU A 244 -23.82 7.72 9.94
N PRO A 245 -24.68 7.11 10.79
CA PRO A 245 -24.74 7.43 12.22
C PRO A 245 -23.40 7.29 12.95
N ALA A 246 -22.60 6.29 12.58
CA ALA A 246 -21.31 6.02 13.23
C ALA A 246 -20.23 7.07 12.95
N THR A 247 -20.35 7.84 11.87
CA THR A 247 -19.34 8.82 11.41
C THR A 247 -19.89 10.23 11.28
N ARG A 248 -21.19 10.43 11.48
CA ARG A 248 -21.88 11.74 11.39
C ARG A 248 -21.20 12.82 12.22
N HIS A 249 -20.89 12.53 13.47
CA HIS A 249 -20.28 13.47 14.41
C HIS A 249 -18.90 14.00 13.96
N LEU A 250 -18.22 13.31 13.05
CA LEU A 250 -16.91 13.75 12.52
C LEU A 250 -17.04 14.82 11.42
N LEU A 251 -18.25 14.97 10.87
CA LEU A 251 -18.51 15.74 9.65
C LEU A 251 -19.71 16.68 9.80
N GLU A 252 -20.32 16.76 10.99
CA GLU A 252 -21.53 17.54 11.23
C GLU A 252 -21.32 19.05 11.08
N ASP A 253 -20.12 19.51 11.43
CA ASP A 253 -19.72 20.92 11.31
C ASP A 253 -19.22 21.30 9.91
N LEU A 254 -19.06 20.34 8.98
CA LEU A 254 -18.52 20.59 7.65
C LEU A 254 -19.63 20.83 6.62
N GLY A 255 -19.67 22.06 6.10
CA GLY A 255 -20.54 22.47 5.00
C GLY A 255 -20.18 21.82 3.67
N ASP A 256 -21.10 21.87 2.69
CA ASP A 256 -20.87 21.25 1.38
C ASP A 256 -19.70 21.88 0.59
N GLU A 257 -19.47 23.19 0.78
CA GLU A 257 -18.33 23.91 0.18
C GLU A 257 -17.00 23.47 0.81
N GLU A 258 -16.96 23.32 2.13
CA GLU A 258 -15.77 22.83 2.84
C GLU A 258 -15.45 21.38 2.48
N VAL A 259 -16.48 20.54 2.35
CA VAL A 259 -16.34 19.16 1.84
C VAL A 259 -15.71 19.15 0.45
N ALA A 260 -16.17 20.01 -0.46
CA ALA A 260 -15.62 20.11 -1.80
C ALA A 260 -14.15 20.58 -1.80
N GLU A 261 -13.81 21.57 -0.97
CA GLU A 261 -12.43 22.06 -0.85
C GLU A 261 -11.49 21.02 -0.25
N VAL A 262 -11.95 20.30 0.79
CA VAL A 262 -11.19 19.19 1.39
C VAL A 262 -10.94 18.10 0.35
N ALA A 263 -11.96 17.72 -0.42
CA ALA A 263 -11.82 16.71 -1.46
C ALA A 263 -10.86 17.13 -2.58
N ARG A 264 -11.03 18.35 -3.11
CA ARG A 264 -10.16 18.93 -4.15
C ARG A 264 -8.70 18.91 -3.73
N ARG A 265 -8.43 19.36 -2.50
CA ARG A 265 -7.08 19.37 -1.95
C ARG A 265 -6.55 17.94 -1.76
N ALA A 266 -7.33 17.06 -1.15
CA ALA A 266 -6.92 15.69 -0.87
C ALA A 266 -6.55 14.94 -2.14
N THR A 267 -7.37 15.08 -3.18
CA THR A 267 -7.15 14.45 -4.46
C THR A 267 -5.95 15.04 -5.19
N ARG A 268 -5.79 16.37 -5.21
CA ARG A 268 -4.61 17.00 -5.84
C ARG A 268 -3.31 16.54 -5.18
N ASP A 269 -3.22 16.65 -3.86
CA ASP A 269 -2.03 16.24 -3.12
C ASP A 269 -1.74 14.74 -3.37
N PHE A 270 -2.78 13.90 -3.42
CA PHE A 270 -2.63 12.46 -3.68
C PHE A 270 -2.13 12.14 -5.08
N MET A 271 -2.68 12.79 -6.11
CA MET A 271 -2.25 12.60 -7.49
C MET A 271 -0.79 13.06 -7.66
N ASP A 272 -0.42 14.20 -7.08
CA ASP A 272 0.96 14.69 -7.13
C ASP A 272 1.95 13.71 -6.47
N VAL A 273 1.63 13.19 -5.27
CA VAL A 273 2.55 12.35 -4.48
C VAL A 273 2.57 10.89 -4.92
N TYR A 274 1.43 10.33 -5.33
CA TYR A 274 1.27 8.89 -5.59
C TYR A 274 1.03 8.53 -7.06
N VAL A 275 0.89 9.51 -7.96
CA VAL A 275 0.80 9.27 -9.41
C VAL A 275 1.96 9.94 -10.15
N GLU A 276 2.18 11.23 -9.95
CA GLU A 276 3.22 11.99 -10.66
C GLU A 276 4.64 11.68 -10.13
N CYS A 277 4.79 11.59 -8.80
CA CYS A 277 6.09 11.35 -8.19
C CYS A 277 6.51 9.86 -8.20
N PRO A 278 7.78 9.55 -8.54
CA PRO A 278 8.29 8.19 -8.39
C PRO A 278 8.41 7.80 -6.90
N PRO A 279 8.21 6.52 -6.55
CA PRO A 279 8.32 6.06 -5.17
C PRO A 279 9.77 6.14 -4.69
N VAL A 280 9.97 6.63 -3.47
CA VAL A 280 11.30 6.78 -2.85
C VAL A 280 11.48 5.68 -1.81
N VAL A 281 12.59 4.92 -1.89
CA VAL A 281 12.86 3.82 -0.94
C VAL A 281 13.69 4.33 0.25
N PRO A 282 13.14 4.41 1.48
CA PRO A 282 13.85 4.98 2.61
C PRO A 282 15.04 4.10 3.05
N ARG A 283 16.01 4.73 3.73
CA ARG A 283 17.24 4.09 4.23
C ARG A 283 17.04 2.76 4.96
N CYS A 284 16.04 2.72 5.84
CA CYS A 284 15.72 1.51 6.61
C CYS A 284 15.32 0.33 5.70
N MET A 285 14.62 0.60 4.60
CA MET A 285 14.11 -0.44 3.70
C MET A 285 15.22 -1.12 2.89
N TRP A 286 16.36 -0.45 2.65
CA TRP A 286 17.50 -1.11 2.02
C TRP A 286 18.58 -1.55 3.02
N GLY A 287 18.31 -1.45 4.32
CA GLY A 287 19.24 -1.86 5.38
C GLY A 287 20.48 -0.98 5.45
N ALA A 288 20.31 0.33 5.25
CA ALA A 288 21.39 1.30 5.35
C ALA A 288 21.98 1.30 6.75
N ARG A 289 23.31 1.27 6.86
CA ARG A 289 24.01 1.60 8.10
C ARG A 289 23.75 3.06 8.49
N PRO A 290 23.81 3.41 9.78
CA PRO A 290 23.81 4.80 10.21
C PRO A 290 24.96 5.58 9.57
N TYR A 291 24.76 6.89 9.49
CA TYR A 291 25.81 7.85 9.18
C TYR A 291 26.92 7.80 10.24
N ARG A 292 28.20 7.98 9.87
CA ARG A 292 29.29 8.17 10.84
C ARG A 292 29.47 9.65 11.13
N GLY A 293 29.33 10.06 12.39
CA GLY A 293 29.41 11.47 12.77
C GLY A 293 28.06 12.19 12.64
N THR A 294 28.08 13.47 12.29
CA THR A 294 26.86 14.30 12.16
C THR A 294 26.70 14.79 10.74
N PRO A 295 25.59 14.48 10.08
CA PRO A 295 25.42 14.86 8.69
C PRO A 295 25.19 16.37 8.54
N SER A 296 25.82 16.97 7.53
CA SER A 296 25.68 18.41 7.27
C SER A 296 24.39 18.69 6.50
N ALA A 297 23.56 19.61 7.01
CA ALA A 297 22.32 19.99 6.33
C ALA A 297 22.62 20.83 5.08
N LEU A 298 21.91 20.55 4.00
CA LEU A 298 21.91 21.39 2.82
C LEU A 298 20.81 22.45 2.91
N GLU A 299 21.06 23.62 2.34
CA GLU A 299 20.06 24.68 2.19
C GLU A 299 19.37 24.57 0.82
N PRO A 300 18.08 24.19 0.76
CA PRO A 300 17.31 24.23 -0.48
C PRO A 300 16.91 25.67 -0.85
N PRO A 301 16.69 25.97 -2.15
CA PRO A 301 16.79 25.07 -3.29
C PRO A 301 18.25 24.84 -3.73
N LEU A 302 18.57 23.60 -4.12
CA LEU A 302 19.88 23.27 -4.67
C LEU A 302 20.00 23.80 -6.11
N ALA A 303 21.08 24.52 -6.42
CA ALA A 303 21.29 25.15 -7.73
C ALA A 303 21.79 24.17 -8.82
N SER A 304 22.19 22.95 -8.47
CA SER A 304 22.80 22.01 -9.42
C SER A 304 22.51 20.55 -9.07
N VAL A 305 22.36 19.72 -10.11
CA VAL A 305 22.20 18.26 -10.02
C VAL A 305 23.32 17.60 -10.83
N TYR A 306 24.06 16.69 -10.21
CA TYR A 306 25.14 15.92 -10.85
C TYR A 306 24.72 14.48 -11.03
N ILE A 307 24.84 13.96 -12.26
CA ILE A 307 24.43 12.60 -12.61
C ILE A 307 25.68 11.73 -12.70
N HIS A 308 25.66 10.60 -11.98
CA HIS A 308 26.73 9.61 -11.97
C HIS A 308 26.18 8.22 -12.30
N HIS A 309 27.00 7.38 -12.92
CA HIS A 309 26.77 5.93 -12.96
C HIS A 309 27.60 5.24 -11.87
N THR A 310 27.15 4.06 -11.44
CA THR A 310 27.92 3.19 -10.53
C THR A 310 28.78 2.25 -11.37
N HIS A 311 30.11 2.34 -11.22
CA HIS A 311 31.03 1.44 -11.93
C HIS A 311 31.00 0.02 -11.33
N GLU A 312 30.99 -0.07 -10.00
CA GLU A 312 30.82 -1.32 -9.25
C GLU A 312 29.71 -1.14 -8.20
N PRO A 313 28.68 -2.02 -8.17
CA PRO A 313 28.46 -3.17 -9.04
C PRO A 313 28.11 -2.77 -10.49
N GLY A 314 28.73 -3.44 -11.46
CA GLY A 314 28.65 -3.06 -12.89
C GLY A 314 27.43 -3.58 -13.65
N ALA A 315 26.70 -4.56 -13.10
CA ALA A 315 25.46 -5.06 -13.70
C ALA A 315 24.24 -4.35 -13.09
N PRO A 316 23.23 -3.95 -13.89
CA PRO A 316 22.02 -3.35 -13.38
C PRO A 316 21.25 -4.34 -12.51
N CYS A 317 20.87 -3.88 -11.33
CA CYS A 317 19.95 -4.60 -10.47
C CYS A 317 18.52 -4.60 -11.05
N ARG A 318 17.79 -5.71 -10.90
CA ARG A 318 16.38 -5.84 -11.35
C ARG A 318 15.36 -6.22 -10.27
N SER A 319 15.78 -6.68 -9.10
CA SER A 319 14.89 -7.00 -7.96
C SER A 319 15.17 -6.08 -6.77
N PHE A 320 14.17 -5.87 -5.91
CA PHE A 320 14.35 -5.05 -4.71
C PHE A 320 15.51 -5.56 -3.84
N ALA A 321 15.56 -6.88 -3.59
CA ALA A 321 16.60 -7.50 -2.80
C ALA A 321 18.01 -7.28 -3.40
N ALA A 322 18.16 -7.45 -4.72
CA ALA A 322 19.42 -7.19 -5.40
C ALA A 322 19.83 -5.71 -5.33
N CYS A 323 18.86 -4.79 -5.42
CA CYS A 323 19.12 -3.34 -5.43
C CYS A 323 19.52 -2.88 -4.04
N ALA A 324 18.79 -3.34 -3.02
CA ALA A 324 19.14 -3.11 -1.63
C ALA A 324 20.52 -3.69 -1.31
N GLY A 325 20.83 -4.91 -1.79
CA GLY A 325 22.16 -5.52 -1.66
C GLY A 325 23.28 -4.69 -2.30
N ALA A 326 23.06 -4.18 -3.51
CA ALA A 326 23.99 -3.28 -4.21
C ALA A 326 24.21 -1.96 -3.45
N MET A 327 23.14 -1.35 -2.96
CA MET A 327 23.20 -0.14 -2.13
C MET A 327 24.02 -0.37 -0.86
N ARG A 328 23.79 -1.47 -0.15
CA ARG A 328 24.57 -1.85 1.04
C ARG A 328 26.05 -2.10 0.70
N ALA A 329 26.35 -2.72 -0.45
CA ALA A 329 27.72 -2.96 -0.88
C ALA A 329 28.48 -1.65 -1.16
N MET A 330 27.85 -0.71 -1.87
CA MET A 330 28.42 0.61 -2.12
C MET A 330 28.63 1.40 -0.82
N GLN A 331 27.64 1.39 0.09
CA GLN A 331 27.77 2.05 1.38
C GLN A 331 28.94 1.49 2.20
N ARG A 332 29.08 0.15 2.27
CA ARG A 332 30.21 -0.49 2.96
C ARG A 332 31.54 -0.07 2.35
N PHE A 333 31.66 -0.04 1.02
CA PHE A 333 32.89 0.41 0.38
C PHE A 333 33.22 1.87 0.71
N HIS A 334 32.25 2.77 0.62
CA HIS A 334 32.44 4.18 0.95
C HIS A 334 32.84 4.39 2.42
N GLN A 335 32.16 3.72 3.35
CA GLN A 335 32.45 3.87 4.78
C GLN A 335 33.73 3.13 5.19
N ASP A 336 33.84 1.84 4.88
CA ASP A 336 34.89 0.96 5.44
C ASP A 336 36.21 1.08 4.69
N VAL A 337 36.20 1.42 3.39
CA VAL A 337 37.41 1.52 2.56
C VAL A 337 37.81 2.96 2.28
N ARG A 338 36.87 3.84 1.89
CA ARG A 338 37.18 5.25 1.62
C ARG A 338 37.16 6.15 2.86
N GLY A 339 36.69 5.64 3.99
CA GLY A 339 36.58 6.41 5.23
C GLY A 339 35.54 7.54 5.16
N TRP A 340 34.57 7.45 4.25
CA TRP A 340 33.48 8.42 4.16
C TRP A 340 32.46 8.18 5.26
N ASP A 341 31.69 9.22 5.57
CA ASP A 341 30.70 9.12 6.64
C ASP A 341 29.47 8.29 6.24
N ASP A 342 29.20 8.21 4.94
CA ASP A 342 28.09 7.44 4.37
C ASP A 342 28.30 7.17 2.87
N ILE A 343 27.27 6.65 2.21
CA ILE A 343 27.23 6.51 0.76
C ILE A 343 27.31 7.88 0.07
N GLY A 344 28.29 8.06 -0.83
CA GLY A 344 28.57 9.37 -1.44
C GLY A 344 27.58 9.89 -2.48
N TYR A 345 26.38 9.31 -2.60
CA TYR A 345 25.33 9.80 -3.50
C TYR A 345 24.03 10.06 -2.73
N ARG A 346 23.35 11.16 -3.07
CA ARG A 346 22.11 11.58 -2.39
C ARG A 346 20.88 10.79 -2.80
N CYS A 347 20.76 10.48 -4.09
CA CYS A 347 19.66 9.68 -4.65
C CYS A 347 20.27 8.73 -5.68
N HIS A 348 20.04 7.43 -5.50
CA HIS A 348 20.43 6.43 -6.48
C HIS A 348 19.22 6.02 -7.27
N HIS A 349 19.26 6.21 -8.57
CA HIS A 349 18.34 5.57 -9.46
C HIS A 349 18.85 4.15 -9.69
N VAL A 350 18.27 3.16 -9.00
CA VAL A 350 18.76 1.78 -9.09
C VAL A 350 17.91 0.96 -10.07
N GLY A 351 18.59 0.40 -11.08
CA GLY A 351 18.01 -0.41 -12.14
C GLY A 351 17.28 0.39 -13.24
N ASP A 352 16.69 -0.35 -14.18
CA ASP A 352 16.22 0.19 -15.47
C ASP A 352 15.12 1.27 -15.38
N ASN A 353 14.37 1.33 -14.26
CA ASN A 353 13.24 2.27 -14.08
C ASN A 353 13.50 3.43 -13.09
N LYS A 354 14.76 3.70 -12.74
CA LYS A 354 15.11 4.91 -11.99
C LYS A 354 14.34 5.12 -10.67
N VAL A 355 14.06 4.07 -9.90
CA VAL A 355 13.46 4.23 -8.55
C VAL A 355 14.51 4.87 -7.63
N PRO A 356 14.25 6.05 -7.03
CA PRO A 356 15.20 6.71 -6.15
C PRO A 356 15.38 5.97 -4.82
N PHE A 357 16.60 5.55 -4.53
CA PHE A 357 17.08 5.14 -3.20
C PHE A 357 17.89 6.29 -2.61
N PRO A 358 17.31 7.13 -1.75
CA PRO A 358 18.02 8.23 -1.13
C PRO A 358 19.12 7.75 -0.18
N GLY A 359 20.32 8.30 -0.34
CA GLY A 359 21.28 8.49 0.75
C GLY A 359 20.80 9.56 1.74
N GLY A 360 20.01 10.53 1.26
CA GLY A 360 19.37 11.59 2.04
C GLY A 360 19.13 12.83 1.17
N TRP A 361 17.91 13.38 1.15
CA TRP A 361 17.56 14.55 0.32
C TRP A 361 18.17 15.87 0.84
N SER A 362 18.46 15.95 2.13
CA SER A 362 18.82 17.21 2.82
C SER A 362 20.10 17.12 3.64
N ARG A 363 20.86 16.02 3.57
CA ARG A 363 21.95 15.73 4.51
C ARG A 363 23.14 15.08 3.79
N TRP A 364 24.34 15.56 4.14
CA TRP A 364 25.66 15.08 3.71
C TRP A 364 26.29 14.16 4.70
#